data_AF-A0A1R3T6C1-F1
#
_entry.id   AF-A0A1R3T6C1-F1
#
_cell.length_a   1.000
_cell.length_b   1.000
_cell.length_c   1.000
_cell.angle_alpha   90.00
_cell.angle_beta   90.00
_cell.angle_gamma   90.00
#
_symmetry.space_group_name_H-M   'P 1'
#
loop_
_entity.id
_entity.type
_entity.pdbx_description
1 polymer ?
#
loop_
_entity_poly.entity_id
_entity_poly.type
_entity_poly.pdbx_seq_one_letter_code
_entity_poly.pdbx_strand_id
1 'polypeptide(L)'
;MKSFYIGSLHIKLPIVQGGMGVGISLSGLASAVANEGGIGVISCAGIGLLYHQKPADFLKDCIWGLKEELRKARAKSNGLIGINIMAALTNFSDMVRTAIQENVDFLFVGAGLPLDLPSYLTPDSKTKLVPIVSSSRAAKIICEKWKTNYNYLPDAIVVEGPKAGGHLGFKKDQIEDENFALEHILPEVVQIMVQYKDHYWTLRSS
;
A
#
# COMPACT_ATOMS: atom_id res chain seq x y z
N MET A 1 -11.37 -11.72 16.84
CA MET A 1 -11.08 -10.43 16.18
C MET A 1 -12.30 -10.01 15.37
N LYS A 2 -12.60 -8.70 15.26
CA LYS A 2 -13.76 -8.21 14.49
C LYS A 2 -13.35 -7.90 13.05
N SER A 3 -14.19 -8.27 12.08
CA SER A 3 -14.04 -7.84 10.69
C SER A 3 -14.32 -6.35 10.54
N PHE A 4 -13.83 -5.73 9.47
CA PHE A 4 -14.07 -4.31 9.17
C PHE A 4 -14.12 -4.07 7.65
N TYR A 5 -14.37 -2.83 7.26
CA TYR A 5 -14.45 -2.44 5.85
C TYR A 5 -13.44 -1.33 5.54
N ILE A 6 -12.85 -1.38 4.35
CA ILE A 6 -12.18 -0.23 3.73
C ILE A 6 -12.90 0.06 2.42
N GLY A 7 -13.58 1.20 2.35
CA GLY A 7 -14.52 1.48 1.27
C GLY A 7 -15.57 0.37 1.17
N SER A 8 -15.68 -0.26 0.00
CA SER A 8 -16.60 -1.37 -0.26
C SER A 8 -16.04 -2.77 0.03
N LEU A 9 -14.79 -2.88 0.49
CA LEU A 9 -14.11 -4.17 0.65
C LEU A 9 -14.26 -4.67 2.09
N HIS A 10 -14.80 -5.88 2.26
CA HIS A 10 -14.95 -6.55 3.55
C HIS A 10 -13.70 -7.34 3.92
N ILE A 11 -13.09 -7.00 5.06
CA ILE A 11 -11.87 -7.64 5.54
C ILE A 11 -12.23 -8.49 6.76
N LYS A 12 -12.16 -9.82 6.58
CA LYS A 12 -12.61 -10.80 7.59
C LYS A 12 -11.66 -10.84 8.78
N LEU A 13 -10.37 -10.83 8.50
CA LEU A 13 -9.31 -10.86 9.51
C LEU A 13 -8.50 -9.56 9.41
N PRO A 14 -8.34 -8.80 10.51
CA PRO A 14 -7.60 -7.53 10.50
C PRO A 14 -6.08 -7.75 10.48
N ILE A 15 -5.61 -8.49 9.49
CA ILE A 15 -4.22 -8.81 9.24
C ILE A 15 -3.92 -8.42 7.80
N VAL A 16 -2.89 -7.60 7.64
CA VAL A 16 -2.27 -7.28 6.36
C VAL A 16 -0.86 -7.84 6.40
N GLN A 17 -0.53 -8.75 5.48
CA GLN A 17 0.84 -9.22 5.35
C GLN A 17 1.65 -8.15 4.61
N GLY A 18 2.69 -7.60 5.25
CA GLY A 18 3.48 -6.52 4.66
C GLY A 18 4.33 -6.97 3.46
N GLY A 19 4.37 -6.17 2.40
CA GLY A 19 5.12 -6.50 1.18
C GLY A 19 6.65 -6.49 1.39
N MET A 20 7.30 -7.62 1.15
CA MET A 20 8.75 -7.79 1.25
C MET A 20 9.36 -8.03 -0.13
N GLY A 21 10.33 -7.19 -0.52
CA GLY A 21 10.93 -7.16 -1.86
C GLY A 21 11.80 -8.36 -2.22
N VAL A 22 12.35 -8.34 -3.43
CA VAL A 22 13.31 -9.33 -3.96
C VAL A 22 12.76 -10.76 -3.90
N GLY A 23 11.47 -10.91 -4.21
CA GLY A 23 10.84 -12.22 -4.35
C GLY A 23 10.33 -12.87 -3.06
N ILE A 24 10.42 -12.20 -1.91
CA ILE A 24 9.91 -12.76 -0.65
C ILE A 24 8.37 -12.75 -0.64
N SER A 25 7.75 -11.63 -0.99
CA SER A 25 6.29 -11.51 -1.08
C SER A 25 5.82 -11.52 -2.53
N LEU A 26 5.53 -12.71 -3.03
CA LEU A 26 4.96 -12.97 -4.36
C LEU A 26 3.55 -13.57 -4.27
N SER A 27 2.99 -13.97 -5.41
CA SER A 27 1.65 -14.55 -5.51
C SER A 27 1.37 -15.69 -4.54
N GLY A 28 2.35 -16.55 -4.26
CA GLY A 28 2.21 -17.68 -3.34
C GLY A 28 1.82 -17.24 -1.93
N LEU A 29 2.64 -16.38 -1.30
CA LEU A 29 2.37 -15.87 0.04
C LEU A 29 1.12 -14.98 0.08
N ALA A 30 0.99 -14.07 -0.89
CA ALA A 30 -0.15 -13.15 -0.94
C ALA A 30 -1.48 -13.89 -1.07
N SER A 31 -1.58 -14.88 -1.98
CA SER A 31 -2.80 -15.68 -2.13
C SER A 31 -3.13 -16.52 -0.91
N ALA A 32 -2.12 -17.10 -0.24
CA ALA A 32 -2.33 -17.86 0.99
C ALA A 32 -2.94 -17.00 2.10
N VAL A 33 -2.37 -15.82 2.35
CA VAL A 33 -2.91 -14.87 3.36
C VAL A 33 -4.32 -14.40 3.01
N ALA A 34 -4.55 -14.08 1.73
CA ALA A 34 -5.86 -13.65 1.26
C ALA A 34 -6.95 -14.73 1.42
N ASN A 35 -6.59 -16.01 1.23
CA ASN A 35 -7.49 -17.14 1.41
C ASN A 35 -7.89 -17.36 2.87
N GLU A 36 -7.00 -17.02 3.82
CA GLU A 36 -7.31 -17.03 5.26
C GLU A 36 -8.12 -15.79 5.72
N GLY A 37 -8.48 -14.91 4.79
CA GLY A 37 -9.34 -13.75 5.04
C GLY A 37 -8.60 -12.47 5.48
N GLY A 38 -7.27 -12.46 5.43
CA GLY A 38 -6.45 -11.25 5.53
C GLY A 38 -6.29 -10.55 4.18
N ILE A 39 -5.42 -9.54 4.15
CA ILE A 39 -4.95 -8.91 2.89
C ILE A 39 -3.54 -9.43 2.60
N GLY A 40 -3.37 -10.13 1.48
CA GLY A 40 -2.07 -10.54 0.98
C GLY A 40 -1.44 -9.46 0.12
N VAL A 41 -0.13 -9.20 0.26
CA VAL A 41 0.53 -8.10 -0.47
C VAL A 41 1.72 -8.59 -1.26
N ILE A 42 1.75 -8.28 -2.56
CA ILE A 42 2.89 -8.56 -3.45
C ILE A 42 3.82 -7.34 -3.46
N SER A 43 5.12 -7.53 -3.28
CA SER A 43 6.08 -6.43 -3.37
C SER A 43 6.58 -6.25 -4.80
N CYS A 44 6.58 -5.00 -5.27
CA CYS A 44 7.13 -4.64 -6.57
C CYS A 44 8.66 -4.47 -6.56
N ALA A 45 9.25 -4.29 -5.37
CA ALA A 45 10.67 -4.02 -5.24
C ALA A 45 11.51 -5.22 -5.71
N GLY A 46 12.32 -5.02 -6.76
CA GLY A 46 13.19 -6.06 -7.32
C GLY A 46 12.47 -7.15 -8.12
N ILE A 47 11.18 -7.00 -8.44
CA ILE A 47 10.42 -8.05 -9.15
C ILE A 47 10.99 -8.36 -10.55
N GLY A 48 11.55 -7.36 -11.25
CA GLY A 48 12.21 -7.58 -12.55
C GLY A 48 13.44 -8.49 -12.47
N LEU A 49 14.06 -8.65 -11.29
CA LEU A 49 15.18 -9.58 -11.10
C LEU A 49 14.74 -11.06 -11.16
N LEU A 50 13.44 -11.33 -11.06
CA LEU A 50 12.90 -12.70 -11.13
C LEU A 50 12.33 -13.03 -12.50
N TYR A 51 11.99 -12.00 -13.27
CA TYR A 51 11.21 -12.08 -14.49
C TYR A 51 12.03 -11.56 -15.66
N HIS A 52 12.98 -12.37 -16.13
CA HIS A 52 13.91 -11.96 -17.19
C HIS A 52 13.36 -12.28 -18.59
N GLN A 53 13.12 -11.25 -19.40
CA GLN A 53 12.84 -11.39 -20.82
C GLN A 53 14.08 -11.15 -21.69
N LYS A 54 14.02 -11.57 -22.96
CA LYS A 54 15.08 -11.31 -23.95
C LYS A 54 14.54 -10.45 -25.10
N PRO A 55 15.22 -9.34 -25.47
CA PRO A 55 16.41 -8.78 -24.83
C PRO A 55 16.11 -8.23 -23.41
N ALA A 56 17.14 -8.18 -22.56
CA ALA A 56 16.99 -7.76 -21.16
C ALA A 56 16.59 -6.28 -21.07
N ASP A 57 15.52 -5.99 -20.34
CA ASP A 57 15.04 -4.64 -20.05
C ASP A 57 14.37 -4.66 -18.68
N PHE A 58 15.10 -4.22 -17.66
CA PHE A 58 14.66 -4.33 -16.27
C PHE A 58 13.30 -3.65 -16.01
N LEU A 59 13.00 -2.55 -16.72
CA LEU A 59 11.72 -1.86 -16.54
C LEU A 59 10.57 -2.68 -17.14
N LYS A 60 10.74 -3.21 -18.35
CA LYS A 60 9.75 -4.10 -18.97
C LYS A 60 9.59 -5.40 -18.18
N ASP A 61 10.69 -5.93 -17.66
CA ASP A 61 10.73 -7.12 -16.81
C ASP A 61 9.95 -6.90 -15.51
N CYS A 62 10.06 -5.71 -14.88
CA CYS A 62 9.26 -5.36 -13.72
C CYS A 62 7.76 -5.32 -14.03
N ILE A 63 7.37 -4.69 -15.14
CA ILE A 63 5.96 -4.57 -15.55
C ILE A 63 5.38 -5.94 -15.88
N TRP A 64 6.12 -6.77 -16.61
CA TRP A 64 5.70 -8.13 -16.93
C TRP A 64 5.60 -8.99 -15.68
N GLY A 65 6.61 -8.97 -14.81
CA GLY A 65 6.60 -9.71 -13.55
C GLY A 65 5.44 -9.33 -12.65
N LEU A 66 5.10 -8.03 -12.56
CA LEU A 66 3.94 -7.57 -11.80
C LEU A 66 2.62 -8.14 -12.34
N LYS A 67 2.42 -8.11 -13.67
CA LYS A 67 1.23 -8.69 -14.30
C LYS A 67 1.12 -10.19 -14.01
N GLU A 68 2.23 -10.90 -14.18
CA GLU A 68 2.27 -12.35 -13.94
C GLU A 68 1.96 -12.69 -12.48
N GLU A 69 2.56 -12.00 -11.51
CA GLU A 69 2.31 -12.26 -10.10
C GLU A 69 0.88 -11.91 -9.68
N LEU A 70 0.31 -10.80 -10.17
CA LEU A 70 -1.09 -10.47 -9.91
C LEU A 70 -2.05 -11.53 -10.47
N ARG A 71 -1.85 -11.96 -11.72
CA ARG A 71 -2.67 -13.01 -12.34
C ARG A 71 -2.55 -14.34 -11.63
N LYS A 72 -1.33 -14.74 -11.24
CA LYS A 72 -1.08 -15.95 -10.44
C LYS A 72 -1.76 -15.88 -9.08
N ALA A 73 -1.74 -14.71 -8.42
CA ALA A 73 -2.40 -14.53 -7.13
C ALA A 73 -3.93 -14.64 -7.27
N ARG A 74 -4.53 -13.99 -8.27
CA ARG A 74 -5.96 -14.07 -8.58
C ARG A 74 -6.41 -15.48 -8.97
N ALA A 75 -5.61 -16.21 -9.73
CA ALA A 75 -5.91 -17.60 -10.07
C ALA A 75 -5.94 -18.52 -8.84
N LYS A 76 -5.26 -18.16 -7.76
CA LYS A 76 -5.17 -18.92 -6.50
C LYS A 76 -6.10 -18.41 -5.40
N SER A 77 -6.72 -17.24 -5.57
CA SER A 77 -7.46 -16.57 -4.51
C SER A 77 -8.56 -15.66 -5.02
N ASN A 78 -9.73 -15.78 -4.39
CA ASN A 78 -10.82 -14.80 -4.49
C ASN A 78 -10.79 -13.78 -3.32
N GLY A 79 -9.72 -13.79 -2.53
CA GLY A 79 -9.50 -12.87 -1.42
C GLY A 79 -8.89 -11.53 -1.87
N LEU A 80 -8.62 -10.68 -0.88
CA LEU A 80 -8.10 -9.34 -1.10
C LEU A 80 -6.58 -9.37 -1.31
N ILE A 81 -6.14 -8.85 -2.46
CA ILE A 81 -4.73 -8.74 -2.84
C ILE A 81 -4.37 -7.27 -3.00
N GLY A 82 -3.32 -6.87 -2.28
CA GLY A 82 -2.66 -5.60 -2.46
C GLY A 82 -1.32 -5.75 -3.16
N ILE A 83 -0.76 -4.61 -3.55
CA ILE A 83 0.65 -4.50 -3.92
C ILE A 83 1.33 -3.42 -3.09
N ASN A 84 2.64 -3.57 -2.91
CA ASN A 84 3.49 -2.54 -2.33
C ASN A 84 4.45 -1.97 -3.39
N ILE A 85 4.42 -0.65 -3.57
CA ILE A 85 5.32 0.10 -4.45
C ILE A 85 6.02 1.19 -3.63
N MET A 86 7.33 1.34 -3.82
CA MET A 86 8.08 2.46 -3.28
C MET A 86 7.93 3.68 -4.21
N ALA A 87 7.54 4.83 -3.67
CA ALA A 87 7.41 6.08 -4.43
C ALA A 87 8.74 6.55 -5.04
N ALA A 88 9.86 6.18 -4.43
CA ALA A 88 11.21 6.51 -4.91
C ALA A 88 11.67 5.72 -6.16
N LEU A 89 10.89 4.74 -6.66
CA LEU A 89 11.28 3.98 -7.85
C LEU A 89 11.14 4.82 -9.13
N THR A 90 12.12 4.72 -10.02
CA THR A 90 12.12 5.46 -11.30
C THR A 90 10.98 5.08 -12.23
N ASN A 91 10.42 3.87 -12.08
CA ASN A 91 9.27 3.38 -12.83
C ASN A 91 7.98 3.33 -11.99
N PHE A 92 7.90 4.11 -10.91
CA PHE A 92 6.73 4.17 -10.02
C PHE A 92 5.40 4.31 -10.79
N SER A 93 5.32 5.29 -11.70
CA SER A 93 4.12 5.58 -12.49
C SER A 93 3.67 4.38 -13.34
N ASP A 94 4.60 3.67 -13.97
CA ASP A 94 4.27 2.52 -14.82
C ASP A 94 3.77 1.34 -13.99
N MET A 95 4.37 1.11 -12.82
CA MET A 95 3.96 0.06 -11.89
C MET A 95 2.55 0.35 -11.32
N VAL A 96 2.27 1.60 -10.93
CA VAL A 96 0.95 2.03 -10.47
C VAL A 96 -0.11 1.82 -11.54
N ARG A 97 0.14 2.28 -12.78
CA ARG A 97 -0.81 2.11 -13.90
C ARG A 97 -1.06 0.64 -14.18
N THR A 98 -0.01 -0.18 -14.18
CA THR A 98 -0.12 -1.62 -14.40
C THR A 98 -0.97 -2.29 -13.34
N ALA A 99 -0.78 -1.95 -12.07
CA ALA A 99 -1.54 -2.52 -10.97
C ALA A 99 -3.03 -2.18 -11.01
N ILE A 100 -3.36 -0.93 -11.35
CA ILE A 100 -4.74 -0.46 -11.51
C ILE A 100 -5.39 -1.18 -12.69
N GLN A 101 -4.68 -1.31 -13.82
CA GLN A 101 -5.16 -2.04 -15.01
C GLN A 101 -5.45 -3.52 -14.73
N GLU A 102 -4.65 -4.16 -13.87
CA GLU A 102 -4.87 -5.55 -13.41
C GLU A 102 -5.87 -5.64 -12.24
N ASN A 103 -6.57 -4.55 -11.89
CA ASN A 103 -7.61 -4.49 -10.85
C ASN A 103 -7.13 -5.00 -9.48
N VAL A 104 -5.99 -4.49 -9.01
CA VAL A 104 -5.54 -4.75 -7.63
C VAL A 104 -6.52 -4.13 -6.61
N ASP A 105 -6.72 -4.78 -5.45
CA ASP A 105 -7.66 -4.27 -4.45
C ASP A 105 -7.05 -3.09 -3.68
N PHE A 106 -5.77 -3.19 -3.33
CA PHE A 106 -5.05 -2.20 -2.53
C PHE A 106 -3.70 -1.84 -3.15
N LEU A 107 -3.35 -0.57 -3.10
CA LEU A 107 -2.06 -0.04 -3.50
C LEU A 107 -1.41 0.64 -2.28
N PHE A 108 -0.45 -0.07 -1.68
CA PHE A 108 0.31 0.38 -0.53
C PHE A 108 1.57 1.12 -0.99
N VAL A 109 1.67 2.42 -0.73
CA VAL A 109 2.82 3.23 -1.19
C VAL A 109 3.62 3.80 -0.03
N GLY A 110 4.89 3.43 0.05
CA GLY A 110 5.85 3.97 1.02
C GLY A 110 7.07 4.61 0.35
N ALA A 111 8.12 4.86 1.14
CA ALA A 111 9.40 5.39 0.67
C ALA A 111 9.28 6.71 -0.14
N GLY A 112 8.49 7.65 0.37
CA GLY A 112 8.26 8.97 -0.23
C GLY A 112 6.85 9.51 0.05
N LEU A 113 6.54 10.69 -0.48
CA LEU A 113 5.20 11.27 -0.42
C LEU A 113 4.50 11.10 -1.77
N PRO A 114 3.52 10.19 -1.92
CA PRO A 114 2.86 9.91 -3.19
C PRO A 114 1.77 10.96 -3.49
N LEU A 115 2.16 12.22 -3.64
CA LEU A 115 1.23 13.35 -3.70
C LEU A 115 0.32 13.35 -4.93
N ASP A 116 0.73 12.71 -6.02
CA ASP A 116 0.01 12.60 -7.29
C ASP A 116 -0.72 11.25 -7.47
N LEU A 117 -0.63 10.32 -6.51
CA LEU A 117 -1.17 8.96 -6.65
C LEU A 117 -2.66 8.88 -7.03
N PRO A 118 -3.57 9.75 -6.52
CA PRO A 118 -4.96 9.73 -6.95
C PRO A 118 -5.15 10.05 -8.44
N SER A 119 -4.21 10.76 -9.08
CA SER A 119 -4.27 11.09 -10.51
C SER A 119 -4.18 9.87 -11.44
N TYR A 120 -3.72 8.73 -10.92
CA TYR A 120 -3.61 7.48 -11.69
C TYR A 120 -4.90 6.66 -11.70
N LEU A 121 -5.88 6.98 -10.84
CA LEU A 121 -7.16 6.29 -10.81
C LEU A 121 -7.97 6.62 -12.07
N THR A 122 -8.54 5.58 -12.68
CA THR A 122 -9.58 5.75 -13.69
C THR A 122 -10.96 5.85 -13.02
N PRO A 123 -11.98 6.45 -13.68
CA PRO A 123 -13.32 6.60 -13.08
C PRO A 123 -13.97 5.29 -12.62
N ASP A 124 -13.62 4.17 -13.24
CA ASP A 124 -14.10 2.82 -12.96
C ASP A 124 -13.21 2.04 -11.99
N SER A 125 -12.06 2.60 -11.60
CA SER A 125 -11.14 1.94 -10.68
C SER A 125 -11.77 1.76 -9.30
N LYS A 126 -11.65 0.53 -8.78
CA LYS A 126 -12.06 0.18 -7.40
C LYS A 126 -10.86 0.08 -6.45
N THR A 127 -9.65 0.32 -6.96
CA THR A 127 -8.39 0.21 -6.24
C THR A 127 -8.37 1.17 -5.05
N LYS A 128 -8.01 0.67 -3.87
CA LYS A 128 -7.85 1.45 -2.65
C LYS A 128 -6.43 1.96 -2.50
N LEU A 129 -6.27 3.25 -2.25
CA LEU A 129 -4.98 3.92 -2.13
C LEU A 129 -4.60 4.05 -0.66
N VAL A 130 -3.49 3.43 -0.28
CA VAL A 130 -3.06 3.31 1.12
C VAL A 130 -1.60 3.80 1.26
N PRO A 131 -1.36 5.09 1.53
CA PRO A 131 -0.02 5.57 1.83
C PRO A 131 0.51 4.98 3.15
N ILE A 132 1.80 4.69 3.17
CA ILE A 132 2.59 4.30 4.33
C ILE A 132 3.32 5.55 4.82
N VAL A 133 3.15 5.90 6.09
CA VAL A 133 3.71 7.12 6.68
C VAL A 133 4.46 6.79 7.98
N SER A 134 5.52 7.55 8.24
CA SER A 134 6.31 7.48 9.47
C SER A 134 6.09 8.68 10.40
N SER A 135 5.13 9.56 10.09
CA SER A 135 4.82 10.73 10.93
C SER A 135 3.42 11.29 10.68
N SER A 136 2.86 11.96 11.70
CA SER A 136 1.62 12.74 11.61
C SER A 136 1.71 13.87 10.59
N ARG A 137 2.88 14.51 10.47
CA ARG A 137 3.16 15.53 9.45
C ARG A 137 2.99 14.98 8.03
N ALA A 138 3.55 13.81 7.73
CA ALA A 138 3.42 13.19 6.42
C ALA A 138 1.95 12.84 6.10
N ALA A 139 1.24 12.25 7.06
CA ALA A 139 -0.19 11.95 6.93
C ALA A 139 -1.00 13.20 6.58
N LYS A 140 -0.80 14.30 7.33
CA LYS A 140 -1.47 15.57 7.11
C LYS A 140 -1.23 16.12 5.70
N ILE A 141 0.04 16.19 5.27
CA ILE A 141 0.40 16.69 3.94
C ILE A 141 -0.29 15.89 2.84
N ILE A 142 -0.30 14.56 2.94
CA ILE A 142 -0.95 13.70 1.95
C ILE A 142 -2.46 13.97 1.90
N CYS A 143 -3.13 13.99 3.06
CA CYS A 143 -4.57 14.26 3.13
C CYS A 143 -4.93 15.64 2.54
N GLU A 144 -4.20 16.70 2.92
CA GLU A 144 -4.44 18.06 2.42
C GLU A 144 -4.26 18.14 0.91
N LYS A 145 -3.14 17.61 0.38
CA LYS A 145 -2.83 17.67 -1.05
C LYS A 145 -3.79 16.83 -1.87
N TRP A 146 -4.14 15.62 -1.42
CA TRP A 146 -5.08 14.78 -2.14
C TRP A 146 -6.48 15.38 -2.16
N LYS A 147 -6.94 15.95 -1.03
CA LYS A 147 -8.23 16.61 -0.96
C LYS A 147 -8.29 17.85 -1.85
N THR A 148 -7.25 18.67 -1.83
CA THR A 148 -7.19 19.92 -2.60
C THR A 148 -7.11 19.66 -4.11
N ASN A 149 -6.25 18.74 -4.52
CA ASN A 149 -5.94 18.56 -5.95
C ASN A 149 -6.88 17.57 -6.65
N TYR A 150 -7.44 16.61 -5.92
CA TYR A 150 -8.19 15.49 -6.50
C TYR A 150 -9.55 15.25 -5.84
N ASN A 151 -9.93 16.04 -4.82
CA ASN A 151 -11.11 15.80 -3.99
C ASN A 151 -11.15 14.36 -3.42
N TYR A 152 -9.97 13.80 -3.13
CA TYR A 152 -9.79 12.42 -2.69
C TYR A 152 -9.06 12.40 -1.34
N LEU A 153 -9.37 11.42 -0.49
CA LEU A 153 -8.64 11.16 0.74
C LEU A 153 -8.15 9.71 0.73
N PRO A 154 -7.02 9.39 1.40
CA PRO A 154 -6.59 8.01 1.54
C PRO A 154 -7.70 7.09 2.06
N ASP A 155 -7.87 5.91 1.45
CA ASP A 155 -8.87 4.93 1.91
C ASP A 155 -8.48 4.34 3.28
N ALA A 156 -7.18 4.26 3.53
CA ALA A 156 -6.56 3.90 4.80
C ALA A 156 -5.16 4.50 4.87
N ILE A 157 -4.53 4.46 6.05
CA ILE A 157 -3.12 4.81 6.24
C ILE A 157 -2.44 3.67 6.99
N VAL A 158 -1.24 3.30 6.55
CA VAL A 158 -0.34 2.45 7.33
C VAL A 158 0.65 3.34 8.06
N VAL A 159 0.75 3.16 9.38
CA VAL A 159 1.75 3.84 10.20
C VAL A 159 2.93 2.89 10.41
N GLU A 160 4.11 3.32 9.97
CA GLU A 160 5.34 2.58 10.11
C GLU A 160 6.22 3.20 11.19
N GLY A 161 6.64 2.38 12.16
CA GLY A 161 7.56 2.77 13.22
C GLY A 161 9.03 2.47 12.88
N PRO A 162 9.98 2.97 13.69
CA PRO A 162 11.41 2.85 13.44
C PRO A 162 11.95 1.42 13.48
N LYS A 163 11.21 0.50 14.11
CA LYS A 163 11.57 -0.93 14.23
C LYS A 163 11.05 -1.78 13.07
N ALA A 164 10.41 -1.19 12.07
CA ALA A 164 10.01 -1.91 10.86
C ALA A 164 11.25 -2.33 10.03
N GLY A 165 11.07 -3.33 9.16
CA GLY A 165 12.12 -3.79 8.26
C GLY A 165 12.11 -3.04 6.92
N GLY A 166 13.27 -2.93 6.27
CA GLY A 166 13.36 -2.38 4.91
C GLY A 166 13.70 -0.90 4.86
N HIS A 167 13.08 -0.15 3.93
CA HIS A 167 13.34 1.28 3.75
C HIS A 167 12.54 2.10 4.76
N LEU A 168 13.23 2.63 5.77
CA LEU A 168 12.63 3.39 6.86
C LEU A 168 12.63 4.89 6.60
N GLY A 169 11.53 5.54 6.99
CA GLY A 169 11.42 7.00 7.03
C GLY A 169 12.14 7.65 8.22
N PHE A 170 13.12 6.97 8.84
CA PHE A 170 13.80 7.38 10.06
C PHE A 170 15.32 7.40 9.84
N LYS A 171 15.99 8.36 10.49
CA LYS A 171 17.44 8.39 10.58
C LYS A 171 17.94 7.40 11.63
N LYS A 172 19.22 7.04 11.56
CA LYS A 172 19.83 6.04 12.46
C LYS A 172 19.72 6.41 13.94
N ASP A 173 19.85 7.69 14.27
CA ASP A 173 19.72 8.24 15.62
C ASP A 173 18.27 8.23 16.14
N GLN A 174 17.28 8.10 15.25
CA GLN A 174 15.86 8.03 15.61
C GLN A 174 15.37 6.61 15.86
N ILE A 175 16.18 5.58 15.58
CA ILE A 175 15.71 4.18 15.62
C ILE A 175 15.39 3.73 17.07
N GLU A 176 16.23 4.13 18.01
CA GLU A 176 16.11 3.78 19.44
C GLU A 176 15.53 4.92 20.29
N ASP A 177 15.17 6.05 19.65
CA ASP A 177 14.59 7.19 20.35
C ASP A 177 13.08 6.96 20.57
N GLU A 178 12.68 6.93 21.85
CA GLU A 178 11.30 6.69 22.27
C GLU A 178 10.31 7.75 21.71
N ASN A 179 10.78 8.96 21.39
CA ASN A 179 9.94 9.98 20.76
C ASN A 179 9.50 9.61 19.34
N PHE A 180 10.22 8.68 18.70
CA PHE A 180 9.89 8.14 17.38
C PHE A 180 9.26 6.74 17.48
N ALA A 181 8.99 6.24 18.69
CA ALA A 181 8.34 4.96 18.87
C ALA A 181 6.93 4.95 18.25
N LEU A 182 6.48 3.78 17.80
CA LEU A 182 5.17 3.63 17.14
C LEU A 182 4.03 4.06 18.08
N GLU A 183 4.20 3.81 19.38
CA GLU A 183 3.31 4.19 20.46
C GLU A 183 3.12 5.71 20.58
N HIS A 184 4.09 6.50 20.12
CA HIS A 184 4.00 7.96 20.06
C HIS A 184 3.38 8.42 18.73
N ILE A 185 3.84 7.86 17.61
CA ILE A 185 3.42 8.30 16.27
C ILE A 185 1.96 7.94 15.98
N LEU A 186 1.51 6.75 16.37
CA LEU A 186 0.18 6.25 16.04
C LEU A 186 -0.93 7.15 16.59
N PRO A 187 -0.95 7.55 17.88
CA PRO A 187 -1.93 8.50 18.40
C PRO A 187 -1.98 9.82 17.63
N GLU A 188 -0.83 10.39 17.26
CA GLU A 188 -0.79 11.64 16.50
C GLU A 188 -1.40 11.49 15.11
N VAL A 189 -1.05 10.41 14.40
CA VAL A 189 -1.65 10.12 13.08
C VAL A 189 -3.16 9.94 13.21
N VAL A 190 -3.64 9.23 14.23
CA VAL A 190 -5.08 9.07 14.51
C VAL A 190 -5.74 10.43 14.72
N GLN A 191 -5.14 11.35 15.47
CA GLN A 191 -5.67 12.70 15.67
C GLN A 191 -5.81 13.47 14.36
N ILE A 192 -4.82 13.38 13.47
CA ILE A 192 -4.91 13.95 12.12
C ILE A 192 -6.08 13.33 11.36
N MET A 193 -6.22 12.01 11.36
CA MET A 193 -7.29 11.33 10.62
C MET A 193 -8.69 11.67 11.13
N VAL A 194 -8.86 11.93 12.43
CA VAL A 194 -10.14 12.37 13.00
C VAL A 194 -10.59 13.72 12.40
N GLN A 195 -9.68 14.62 12.05
CA GLN A 195 -10.01 15.91 11.43
C GLN A 195 -10.65 15.76 10.04
N TYR A 196 -10.42 14.62 9.39
CA TYR A 196 -11.00 14.30 8.07
C TYR A 196 -12.18 13.33 8.17
N LYS A 197 -12.60 12.95 9.40
CA LYS A 197 -13.62 11.92 9.65
C LYS A 197 -15.01 12.34 9.17
N ASP A 198 -15.36 13.61 9.34
CA ASP A 198 -16.65 14.19 8.93
C ASP A 198 -16.85 14.24 7.41
N HIS A 199 -15.82 13.88 6.64
CA HIS A 199 -15.91 13.78 5.19
C HIS A 199 -16.09 12.35 4.66
N TYR A 200 -15.83 11.28 5.45
CA TYR A 200 -15.81 9.91 4.91
C TYR A 200 -16.18 8.75 5.84
N TRP A 201 -16.46 8.94 7.13
CA TRP A 201 -16.61 7.79 8.04
C TRP A 201 -17.93 7.82 8.80
N THR A 202 -19.03 7.57 8.09
CA THR A 202 -20.20 6.98 8.74
C THR A 202 -19.80 5.57 9.18
N LEU A 203 -19.49 5.44 10.48
CA LEU A 203 -19.51 4.17 11.18
C LEU A 203 -20.90 3.56 10.97
N ARG A 204 -21.07 2.74 9.92
CA ARG A 204 -22.18 1.78 9.86
C ARG A 204 -21.86 0.69 10.88
N SER A 205 -22.13 1.01 12.14
CA SER A 205 -22.36 0.03 13.18
C SER A 205 -23.59 -0.78 12.78
N SER A 206 -23.37 -2.01 12.36
CA SER A 206 -24.32 -3.11 12.54
C SER A 206 -23.91 -3.89 13.79
#